data_AF-A0A831TNA3-F1
#
_entry.id   AF-A0A831TNA3-F1
#
_cell.length_a   1.000
_cell.length_b   1.000
_cell.length_c   1.000
_cell.angle_alpha   90.00
_cell.angle_beta   90.00
_cell.angle_gamma   90.00
#
_symmetry.space_group_name_H-M   'P 1'
#
loop_
_entity.id
_entity.type
_entity.pdbx_description
1 polymer ?
#
loop_
_entity_poly.entity_id
_entity_poly.type
_entity_poly.pdbx_seq_one_letter_code
_entity_poly.pdbx_strand_id
1 'polypeptide(L)'
;MSKTKVVVRAHPGIHASNEQTILLSESIVRRWRIPTNRPIQLRCGSIKLKVKVIATPARGELRISYNLAQHCGLSQPITLRLAYKAASQTIRIGPVIGVMLNRITNTPGRRFGIITAFCRELTDACRNEGALVYFFTPDDIRSTQNTIDGWTMGPPEYHASFPIPDVIYNRLPSRKLDNEQGLQQFLKSAKSQWQTSVFNEKYLDKTEVFQALRHHTESIRYLPESHSCQNLAQLKSMCTKYRVVFLKPITGSLGKGILRISRTQSGYQVASSAVVGVTKQEYTSFNALAAAISGKLKSGKFQIQQGLNLIKVGGKPVDFRALVQKNISNRWKITSIVARTAGINRFVSNIAQGGTVGSVGGTVGKSNLNGNKNGVSARLHKAALTIASGIETKIPYHFGELGIDLALDQDGRIWLLEVNSKPSKNDSSTLSQSAIRPSVKQVVQYARYLASL
;
A
#
# COMPACT_ATOMS: atom_id res chain seq x y z
N MET A 1 12.29 -12.94 22.50
CA MET A 1 13.08 -13.30 21.30
C MET A 1 14.22 -12.32 21.19
N SER A 2 15.46 -12.79 21.29
CA SER A 2 16.64 -11.92 21.21
C SER A 2 16.95 -11.61 19.76
N LYS A 3 17.38 -10.37 19.46
CA LYS A 3 17.54 -9.86 18.08
C LYS A 3 18.81 -9.03 17.96
N THR A 4 19.54 -9.18 16.86
CA THR A 4 20.68 -8.32 16.51
C THR A 4 20.86 -8.29 15.00
N LYS A 5 21.60 -7.33 14.47
CA LYS A 5 22.09 -7.40 13.08
C LYS A 5 23.43 -8.13 13.06
N VAL A 6 23.64 -8.92 12.00
CA VAL A 6 24.89 -9.64 11.73
C VAL A 6 25.22 -9.54 10.25
N VAL A 7 26.50 -9.56 9.91
CA VAL A 7 26.94 -9.80 8.53
C VAL A 7 26.79 -11.28 8.23
N VAL A 8 25.90 -11.60 7.30
CA VAL A 8 25.70 -12.96 6.77
C VAL A 8 26.57 -13.12 5.54
N ARG A 9 27.44 -14.13 5.51
CA ARG A 9 28.31 -14.42 4.35
C ARG A 9 28.47 -15.92 4.11
N ALA A 10 28.68 -16.28 2.86
CA ALA A 10 29.07 -17.64 2.50
C ALA A 10 30.51 -17.92 2.95
N HIS A 11 30.78 -19.13 3.46
CA HIS A 11 32.12 -19.59 3.82
C HIS A 11 32.61 -20.62 2.79
N PRO A 12 33.74 -20.38 2.09
CA PRO A 12 34.22 -21.25 1.02
C PRO A 12 34.62 -22.66 1.52
N GLY A 13 35.15 -22.77 2.74
CA GLY A 13 35.52 -24.05 3.36
C GLY A 13 34.38 -24.87 4.01
N ILE A 14 33.11 -24.43 3.95
CA ILE A 14 31.97 -25.26 4.36
C ILE A 14 31.49 -26.01 3.11
N HIS A 15 32.10 -27.18 2.86
CA HIS A 15 31.80 -28.05 1.71
C HIS A 15 30.46 -28.79 1.87
N ALA A 16 29.99 -29.43 0.78
CA ALA A 16 28.70 -30.12 0.68
C ALA A 16 28.42 -31.14 1.81
N SER A 17 29.45 -31.78 2.36
CA SER A 17 29.33 -32.73 3.49
C SER A 17 29.06 -32.06 4.85
N ASN A 18 29.17 -30.73 4.94
CA ASN A 18 29.05 -29.92 6.15
C ASN A 18 27.98 -28.82 6.03
N GLU A 19 27.05 -28.96 5.07
CA GLU A 19 25.98 -27.99 4.77
C GLU A 19 25.03 -27.71 5.94
N GLN A 20 24.98 -28.62 6.90
CA GLN A 20 24.22 -28.48 8.13
C GLN A 20 25.02 -27.80 9.23
N THR A 21 26.15 -27.15 8.95
CA THR A 21 26.93 -26.42 9.94
C THR A 21 26.91 -24.92 9.66
N ILE A 22 26.62 -24.13 10.69
CA ILE A 22 26.74 -22.67 10.63
C ILE A 22 27.74 -22.18 11.68
N LEU A 23 28.53 -21.17 11.32
CA LEU A 23 29.47 -20.51 12.23
C LEU A 23 28.83 -19.21 12.72
N LEU A 24 28.60 -19.09 14.02
CA LEU A 24 27.99 -17.91 14.62
C LEU A 24 28.92 -17.29 15.66
N SER A 25 28.99 -15.95 15.70
CA SER A 25 29.77 -15.23 16.71
C SER A 25 29.55 -15.76 18.12
N GLU A 26 30.64 -16.09 18.80
CA GLU A 26 30.62 -16.63 20.15
C GLU A 26 29.87 -15.71 21.13
N SER A 27 30.01 -14.39 20.98
CA SER A 27 29.29 -13.40 21.78
C SER A 27 27.76 -13.45 21.59
N ILE A 28 27.27 -13.87 20.42
CA ILE A 28 25.84 -14.08 20.17
C ILE A 28 25.40 -15.41 20.78
N VAL A 29 26.17 -16.47 20.53
CA VAL A 29 25.91 -17.81 21.07
C VAL A 29 25.80 -17.78 22.59
N ARG A 30 26.79 -17.21 23.29
CA ARG A 30 26.80 -17.09 24.76
C ARG A 30 25.63 -16.24 25.27
N ARG A 31 25.45 -15.05 24.70
CA ARG A 31 24.39 -14.10 25.12
C ARG A 31 22.98 -14.65 24.92
N TRP A 32 22.74 -15.44 23.88
CA TRP A 32 21.43 -16.02 23.60
C TRP A 32 21.27 -17.47 24.09
N ARG A 33 22.32 -18.03 24.71
CA ARG A 33 22.38 -19.41 25.19
C ARG A 33 22.00 -20.42 24.10
N ILE A 34 22.52 -20.22 22.89
CA ILE A 34 22.27 -21.11 21.75
C ILE A 34 23.04 -22.43 21.96
N PRO A 35 22.40 -23.61 21.83
CA PRO A 35 23.10 -24.88 21.89
C PRO A 35 24.08 -25.08 20.72
N THR A 36 25.32 -25.49 21.00
CA THR A 36 26.41 -25.57 20.00
C THR A 36 26.81 -26.97 19.54
N ASN A 37 26.19 -28.04 20.07
CA ASN A 37 26.57 -29.41 19.71
C ASN A 37 25.38 -30.32 19.38
N ARG A 38 24.22 -29.73 19.09
CA ARG A 38 23.02 -30.45 18.62
C ARG A 38 22.37 -29.71 17.46
N PRO A 39 21.66 -30.43 16.56
CA PRO A 39 20.90 -29.79 15.50
C PRO A 39 19.81 -28.88 16.06
N ILE A 40 19.77 -27.65 15.59
CA ILE A 40 18.70 -26.67 15.83
C ILE A 40 18.10 -26.24 14.50
N GLN A 41 16.95 -25.57 14.52
CA GLN A 41 16.31 -25.12 13.28
C GLN A 41 16.85 -23.76 12.82
N LEU A 42 17.25 -23.65 11.56
CA LEU A 42 17.49 -22.40 10.86
C LEU A 42 16.29 -22.08 9.95
N ARG A 43 15.91 -20.81 9.89
CA ARG A 43 14.89 -20.30 8.97
C ARG A 43 15.32 -19.04 8.24
N CYS A 44 14.98 -18.97 6.95
CA CYS A 44 15.08 -17.79 6.09
C CYS A 44 13.90 -17.80 5.12
N GLY A 45 12.89 -16.94 5.33
CA GLY A 45 11.60 -17.08 4.65
C GLY A 45 10.97 -18.48 4.86
N SER A 46 10.60 -19.14 3.77
CA SER A 46 10.07 -20.52 3.75
C SER A 46 11.11 -21.60 4.07
N ILE A 47 12.41 -21.32 3.92
CA ILE A 47 13.46 -22.32 4.17
C ILE A 47 13.47 -22.71 5.63
N LYS A 48 13.54 -24.02 5.87
CA LYS A 48 13.67 -24.65 7.18
C LYS A 48 14.72 -25.75 7.07
N LEU A 49 15.83 -25.59 7.77
CA LEU A 49 16.93 -26.57 7.77
C LEU A 49 17.37 -26.86 9.19
N LYS A 50 17.75 -28.11 9.46
CA LYS A 50 18.43 -28.46 10.72
C LYS A 50 19.91 -28.16 10.56
N VAL A 51 20.48 -27.40 11.50
CA VAL A 51 21.88 -27.01 11.49
C VAL A 51 22.52 -27.16 12.87
N LYS A 52 23.79 -27.55 12.92
CA LYS A 52 24.69 -27.45 14.07
C LYS A 52 25.31 -26.05 14.10
N VAL A 53 25.36 -25.44 15.27
CA VAL A 53 25.97 -24.12 15.46
C VAL A 53 27.35 -24.28 16.05
N ILE A 54 28.37 -23.83 15.33
CA ILE A 54 29.73 -23.74 15.85
C ILE A 54 30.01 -22.28 16.23
N ALA A 55 30.45 -22.05 17.47
CA ALA A 55 30.85 -20.73 17.90
C ALA A 55 32.17 -20.33 17.23
N THR A 56 32.28 -19.09 16.77
CA THR A 56 33.51 -18.53 16.19
C THR A 56 33.92 -17.22 16.89
N PRO A 57 35.23 -16.93 17.02
CA PRO A 57 35.72 -15.66 17.57
C PRO A 57 35.30 -14.41 16.76
N ALA A 58 34.93 -14.59 15.48
CA ALA A 58 34.50 -13.49 14.62
C ALA A 58 33.30 -12.74 15.22
N ARG A 59 33.36 -11.40 15.26
CA ARG A 59 32.34 -10.56 15.90
C ARG A 59 31.26 -10.12 14.91
N GLY A 60 29.99 -10.29 15.29
CA GLY A 60 28.85 -9.79 14.53
C GLY A 60 28.63 -10.50 13.19
N GLU A 61 29.07 -11.76 13.06
CA GLU A 61 28.98 -12.52 11.81
C GLU A 61 28.19 -13.82 11.97
N LEU A 62 27.49 -14.18 10.91
CA LEU A 62 26.95 -15.51 10.67
C LEU A 62 27.55 -16.02 9.35
N ARG A 63 28.29 -17.11 9.40
CA ARG A 63 28.81 -17.75 8.18
C ARG A 63 28.05 -19.03 7.90
N ILE A 64 27.58 -19.16 6.67
CA ILE A 64 26.77 -20.27 6.17
C ILE A 64 27.46 -20.90 4.96
N SER A 65 27.06 -22.11 4.58
CA SER A 65 27.56 -22.72 3.34
C SER A 65 27.14 -21.90 2.12
N TYR A 66 27.88 -22.03 1.01
CA TYR A 66 27.52 -21.37 -0.25
C TYR A 66 26.14 -21.83 -0.75
N ASN A 67 25.86 -23.12 -0.67
CA ASN A 67 24.57 -23.70 -1.05
C ASN A 67 23.40 -23.11 -0.22
N LEU A 68 23.57 -22.98 1.10
CA LEU A 68 22.58 -22.34 1.96
C LEU A 68 22.41 -20.85 1.65
N ALA A 69 23.49 -20.14 1.33
CA ALA A 69 23.42 -18.75 0.89
C ALA A 69 22.60 -18.61 -0.40
N GLN A 70 22.88 -19.44 -1.41
CA GLN A 70 22.14 -19.47 -2.67
C GLN A 70 20.65 -19.78 -2.47
N HIS A 71 20.32 -20.78 -1.65
CA HIS A 71 18.93 -21.08 -1.31
C HIS A 71 18.24 -19.90 -0.62
N CYS A 72 18.94 -19.16 0.24
CA CYS A 72 18.44 -17.93 0.86
C CYS A 72 18.36 -16.73 -0.10
N GLY A 73 18.76 -16.88 -1.36
CA GLY A 73 18.83 -15.80 -2.34
C GLY A 73 19.98 -14.81 -2.10
N LEU A 74 21.04 -15.23 -1.41
CA LEU A 74 22.19 -14.40 -1.04
C LEU A 74 23.36 -14.65 -1.99
N SER A 75 23.71 -13.65 -2.80
CA SER A 75 24.86 -13.71 -3.72
C SER A 75 26.14 -13.07 -3.16
N GLN A 76 26.02 -12.25 -2.11
CA GLN A 76 27.12 -11.51 -1.50
C GLN A 76 26.90 -11.32 0.01
N PRO A 77 27.96 -10.95 0.76
CA PRO A 77 27.81 -10.60 2.17
C PRO A 77 26.77 -9.49 2.38
N ILE A 78 25.84 -9.70 3.30
CA ILE A 78 24.78 -8.73 3.60
C ILE A 78 24.54 -8.64 5.11
N THR A 79 24.25 -7.45 5.61
CA THR A 79 23.82 -7.28 7.00
C THR A 79 22.34 -7.60 7.12
N LEU A 80 21.99 -8.64 7.89
CA LEU A 80 20.61 -9.06 8.14
C LEU A 80 20.34 -9.14 9.64
N ARG A 81 19.07 -9.06 10.04
CA ARG A 81 18.70 -9.38 11.42
C ARG A 81 18.74 -10.87 11.62
N LEU A 82 19.23 -11.23 12.79
CA LEU A 82 19.20 -12.55 13.34
C LEU A 82 18.30 -12.51 14.56
N ALA A 83 17.48 -13.55 14.74
CA ALA A 83 16.71 -13.74 15.95
C ALA A 83 16.73 -15.18 16.42
N TYR A 84 16.72 -15.39 17.74
CA TYR A 84 16.66 -16.72 18.33
C TYR A 84 15.42 -16.90 19.22
N LYS A 85 14.70 -18.00 18.99
CA LYS A 85 13.57 -18.46 19.82
C LYS A 85 13.97 -19.75 20.53
N ALA A 86 14.28 -19.65 21.82
CA ALA A 86 14.73 -20.77 22.64
C ALA A 86 13.71 -21.92 22.71
N ALA A 87 12.42 -21.60 22.89
CA ALA A 87 11.35 -22.60 23.00
C ALA A 87 11.24 -23.56 21.81
N SER A 88 11.54 -23.08 20.60
CA SER A 88 11.53 -23.90 19.37
C SER A 88 12.93 -24.18 18.84
N GLN A 89 13.97 -23.80 19.59
CA GLN A 89 15.38 -23.85 19.16
C GLN A 89 15.56 -23.35 17.72
N THR A 90 15.00 -22.19 17.40
CA THR A 90 14.99 -21.68 16.02
C THR A 90 15.79 -20.40 15.90
N ILE A 91 16.78 -20.39 15.01
CA ILE A 91 17.44 -19.18 14.50
C ILE A 91 16.69 -18.73 13.24
N ARG A 92 16.36 -17.45 13.16
CA ARG A 92 15.74 -16.81 12.00
C ARG A 92 16.66 -15.75 11.42
N ILE A 93 16.87 -15.80 10.11
CA ILE A 93 17.57 -14.80 9.29
C ILE A 93 16.51 -14.02 8.53
N GLY A 94 16.52 -12.69 8.60
CA GLY A 94 15.58 -11.86 7.84
C GLY A 94 15.24 -10.53 8.52
N PRO A 95 14.06 -9.94 8.25
CA PRO A 95 13.00 -10.53 7.46
C PRO A 95 13.35 -10.62 5.97
N VAL A 96 12.79 -11.63 5.31
CA VAL A 96 12.72 -11.68 3.85
C VAL A 96 11.42 -11.01 3.41
N ILE A 97 11.53 -9.99 2.58
CA ILE A 97 10.41 -9.18 2.08
C ILE A 97 10.32 -9.34 0.57
N GLY A 98 9.20 -9.88 0.09
CA GLY A 98 8.87 -9.91 -1.34
C GLY A 98 7.96 -8.75 -1.70
N VAL A 99 8.31 -7.99 -2.73
CA VAL A 99 7.47 -6.89 -3.23
C VAL A 99 6.88 -7.29 -4.57
N MET A 100 5.56 -7.49 -4.60
CA MET A 100 4.87 -7.96 -5.80
C MET A 100 4.46 -6.79 -6.69
N LEU A 101 4.95 -6.78 -7.92
CA LEU A 101 4.76 -5.73 -8.93
C LEU A 101 4.02 -6.27 -10.16
N ASN A 102 3.51 -5.37 -10.99
CA ASN A 102 2.85 -5.76 -12.24
C ASN A 102 3.81 -6.29 -13.30
N ARG A 103 5.00 -5.68 -13.36
CA ARG A 103 5.95 -5.87 -14.45
C ARG A 103 7.33 -5.48 -13.96
N ILE A 104 8.30 -6.27 -14.39
CA ILE A 104 9.73 -5.99 -14.29
C ILE A 104 10.27 -5.98 -15.73
N THR A 105 11.07 -4.97 -16.08
CA THR A 105 11.65 -4.81 -17.42
C THR A 105 13.12 -5.20 -17.42
N ASN A 106 13.65 -5.56 -18.59
CA ASN A 106 15.08 -5.87 -18.73
C ASN A 106 15.96 -4.61 -18.92
N THR A 107 15.44 -3.41 -18.68
CA THR A 107 16.18 -2.15 -18.86
C THR A 107 16.94 -1.77 -17.59
N PRO A 108 18.28 -1.80 -17.57
CA PRO A 108 19.06 -1.37 -16.40
C PRO A 108 18.69 0.06 -15.98
N GLY A 109 18.59 0.31 -14.68
CA GLY A 109 18.22 1.63 -14.13
C GLY A 109 16.75 2.02 -14.29
N ARG A 110 15.94 1.30 -15.07
CA ARG A 110 14.47 1.48 -15.19
C ARG A 110 13.69 0.17 -15.09
N ARG A 111 14.29 -0.85 -14.46
CA ARG A 111 13.75 -2.21 -14.29
C ARG A 111 12.34 -2.25 -13.71
N PHE A 112 11.99 -1.28 -12.86
CA PHE A 112 10.67 -1.19 -12.23
C PHE A 112 9.83 -0.02 -12.79
N GLY A 113 10.18 0.49 -13.98
CA GLY A 113 9.50 1.60 -14.62
C GLY A 113 9.48 2.86 -13.75
N ILE A 114 8.31 3.51 -13.67
CA ILE A 114 8.10 4.78 -12.94
C ILE A 114 8.31 4.67 -11.43
N ILE A 115 8.29 3.47 -10.85
CA ILE A 115 8.52 3.25 -9.42
C ILE A 115 9.96 2.83 -9.10
N THR A 116 10.89 2.87 -10.06
CA THR A 116 12.29 2.46 -9.83
C THR A 116 12.96 3.24 -8.70
N ALA A 117 12.69 4.55 -8.59
CA ALA A 117 13.20 5.36 -7.47
C ALA A 117 12.61 4.95 -6.11
N PHE A 118 11.37 4.47 -6.08
CA PHE A 118 10.77 3.91 -4.86
C PHE A 118 11.39 2.57 -4.48
N CYS A 119 11.56 1.65 -5.44
CA CYS A 119 12.23 0.37 -5.22
C CYS A 119 13.66 0.62 -4.69
N ARG A 120 14.36 1.55 -5.35
CA ARG A 120 15.37 2.49 -4.83
C ARG A 120 15.59 2.51 -3.31
N GLU A 121 14.84 3.46 -2.77
CA GLU A 121 14.71 3.82 -1.37
C GLU A 121 14.29 2.63 -0.51
N LEU A 122 13.42 1.74 -1.02
CA LEU A 122 12.94 0.58 -0.27
C LEU A 122 14.07 -0.41 0.00
N THR A 123 14.93 -0.67 -0.98
CA THR A 123 16.11 -1.51 -0.76
C THR A 123 17.08 -0.89 0.22
N ASP A 124 17.35 0.42 0.11
CA ASP A 124 18.23 1.10 1.06
C ASP A 124 17.65 1.11 2.48
N ALA A 125 16.32 1.24 2.60
CA ALA A 125 15.62 1.12 3.88
C ALA A 125 15.70 -0.30 4.46
N CYS A 126 15.52 -1.32 3.63
CA CYS A 126 15.70 -2.72 4.02
C CYS A 126 17.14 -2.99 4.47
N ARG A 127 18.15 -2.49 3.76
CA ARG A 127 19.56 -2.58 4.17
C ARG A 127 19.79 -1.94 5.54
N ASN A 128 19.29 -0.71 5.73
CA ASN A 128 19.37 -0.01 7.01
C ASN A 128 18.65 -0.73 8.14
N GLU A 129 17.64 -1.53 7.83
CA GLU A 129 16.87 -2.30 8.79
C GLU A 129 17.34 -3.75 8.95
N GLY A 130 18.33 -4.19 8.17
CA GLY A 130 18.80 -5.58 8.17
C GLY A 130 17.79 -6.57 7.59
N ALA A 131 17.06 -6.18 6.55
CA ALA A 131 16.10 -7.01 5.84
C ALA A 131 16.60 -7.34 4.43
N LEU A 132 16.26 -8.53 3.94
CA LEU A 132 16.43 -8.90 2.54
C LEU A 132 15.16 -8.51 1.80
N VAL A 133 15.29 -7.83 0.66
CA VAL A 133 14.15 -7.52 -0.22
C VAL A 133 14.43 -7.94 -1.65
N TYR A 134 13.42 -8.51 -2.29
CA TYR A 134 13.41 -8.79 -3.71
C TYR A 134 12.06 -8.42 -4.31
N PHE A 135 12.05 -8.19 -5.62
CA PHE A 135 10.90 -7.76 -6.39
C PHE A 135 10.53 -8.86 -7.37
N PHE A 136 9.24 -9.17 -7.47
CA PHE A 136 8.72 -10.22 -8.32
C PHE A 136 7.36 -9.82 -8.91
N THR A 137 6.92 -10.54 -9.93
CA THR A 137 5.61 -10.42 -10.58
C THR A 137 4.82 -11.70 -10.39
N PRO A 138 3.49 -11.71 -10.65
CA PRO A 138 2.72 -12.95 -10.63
C PRO A 138 3.29 -14.05 -11.53
N ASP A 139 3.89 -13.69 -12.66
CA ASP A 139 4.50 -14.63 -13.62
C ASP A 139 5.76 -15.31 -13.06
N ASP A 140 6.42 -14.72 -12.07
CA ASP A 140 7.60 -15.29 -11.41
C ASP A 140 7.25 -16.34 -10.34
N ILE A 141 5.95 -16.52 -10.06
CA ILE A 141 5.44 -17.49 -9.09
C ILE A 141 5.37 -18.86 -9.78
N ARG A 142 6.36 -19.72 -9.50
CA ARG A 142 6.40 -21.09 -10.02
C ARG A 142 5.52 -21.99 -9.17
N SER A 143 4.48 -22.59 -9.75
CA SER A 143 3.45 -23.37 -9.02
C SER A 143 3.97 -24.63 -8.30
N THR A 144 5.15 -25.13 -8.67
CA THR A 144 5.71 -26.40 -8.17
C THR A 144 6.94 -26.23 -7.28
N GLN A 145 7.51 -25.02 -7.17
CA GLN A 145 8.75 -24.78 -6.44
C GLN A 145 8.45 -23.90 -5.23
N ASN A 146 8.94 -24.26 -4.04
CA ASN A 146 8.79 -23.49 -2.79
C ASN A 146 9.61 -22.18 -2.80
N THR A 147 9.79 -21.60 -3.98
CA THR A 147 10.62 -20.45 -4.29
C THR A 147 9.90 -19.52 -5.27
N ILE A 148 10.38 -18.28 -5.37
CA ILE A 148 9.88 -17.27 -6.29
C ILE A 148 11.09 -16.69 -7.01
N ASP A 149 11.05 -16.62 -8.32
CA ASP A 149 12.09 -15.90 -9.05
C ASP A 149 11.92 -14.39 -8.85
N GLY A 150 13.03 -13.67 -8.83
CA GLY A 150 12.92 -12.24 -8.60
C GLY A 150 14.23 -11.50 -8.76
N TRP A 151 14.09 -10.19 -8.64
CA TRP A 151 15.20 -9.26 -8.79
C TRP A 151 15.50 -8.60 -7.44
N THR A 152 16.77 -8.57 -7.07
CA THR A 152 17.24 -7.59 -6.09
C THR A 152 17.56 -6.29 -6.80
N MET A 153 17.90 -5.26 -6.03
CA MET A 153 18.33 -3.99 -6.57
C MET A 153 19.38 -3.39 -5.64
N GLY A 154 20.45 -2.84 -6.18
CA GLY A 154 21.64 -2.41 -5.44
C GLY A 154 22.90 -2.89 -6.15
N PRO A 155 24.10 -2.65 -5.62
CA PRO A 155 25.32 -3.25 -6.14
C PRO A 155 25.60 -4.61 -5.43
N PRO A 156 25.64 -5.75 -6.15
CA PRO A 156 25.16 -5.95 -7.51
C PRO A 156 23.64 -6.15 -7.57
N GLU A 157 23.08 -5.83 -8.72
CA GLU A 157 21.71 -6.13 -9.08
C GLU A 157 21.74 -7.54 -9.69
N TYR A 158 20.92 -8.46 -9.19
CA TYR A 158 20.92 -9.83 -9.67
C TYR A 158 19.52 -10.44 -9.67
N HIS A 159 19.35 -11.40 -10.57
CA HIS A 159 18.19 -12.27 -10.67
C HIS A 159 18.51 -13.63 -10.05
N ALA A 160 17.63 -14.15 -9.21
CA ALA A 160 17.81 -15.45 -8.56
C ALA A 160 16.45 -16.03 -8.15
N SER A 161 16.47 -17.27 -7.66
CA SER A 161 15.33 -17.88 -6.98
C SER A 161 15.42 -17.61 -5.48
N PHE A 162 14.33 -17.10 -4.89
CA PHE A 162 14.24 -16.70 -3.48
C PHE A 162 13.27 -17.62 -2.73
N PRO A 163 13.44 -17.82 -1.42
CA PRO A 163 12.43 -18.50 -0.61
C PRO A 163 11.14 -17.68 -0.60
N ILE A 164 9.99 -18.35 -0.39
CA ILE A 164 8.74 -17.63 -0.11
C ILE A 164 8.98 -16.71 1.10
N PRO A 165 8.66 -15.41 1.02
CA PRO A 165 9.18 -14.44 1.96
C PRO A 165 8.43 -14.50 3.29
N ASP A 166 9.01 -13.95 4.37
CA ASP A 166 8.27 -13.76 5.62
C ASP A 166 7.09 -12.79 5.41
N VAL A 167 7.25 -11.81 4.51
CA VAL A 167 6.24 -10.80 4.21
C VAL A 167 6.14 -10.54 2.71
N ILE A 168 4.91 -10.54 2.18
CA ILE A 168 4.59 -10.03 0.84
C ILE A 168 3.94 -8.66 0.96
N TYR A 169 4.57 -7.66 0.32
CA TYR A 169 3.97 -6.37 0.07
C TYR A 169 3.30 -6.38 -1.30
N ASN A 170 1.96 -6.47 -1.33
CA ASN A 170 1.22 -6.48 -2.60
C ASN A 170 1.11 -5.06 -3.17
N ARG A 171 1.74 -4.85 -4.34
CA ARG A 171 1.74 -3.58 -5.08
C ARG A 171 1.25 -3.70 -6.52
N LEU A 172 0.45 -4.71 -6.82
CA LEU A 172 -0.25 -4.80 -8.10
C LEU A 172 -1.08 -3.52 -8.37
N PRO A 173 -1.27 -3.10 -9.63
CA PRO A 173 -1.96 -1.86 -10.00
C PRO A 173 -3.44 -2.05 -10.36
N SER A 174 -3.92 -3.30 -10.44
CA SER A 174 -5.29 -3.59 -10.87
C SER A 174 -5.98 -4.66 -10.03
N ARG A 175 -7.31 -4.52 -9.93
CA ARG A 175 -8.21 -5.53 -9.32
C ARG A 175 -8.24 -6.84 -10.11
N LYS A 176 -8.09 -6.77 -11.44
CA LYS A 176 -8.07 -7.95 -12.31
C LYS A 176 -6.94 -8.89 -11.90
N LEU A 177 -5.76 -8.33 -11.66
CA LEU A 177 -4.59 -9.09 -11.23
C LEU A 177 -4.74 -9.58 -9.80
N ASP A 178 -5.23 -8.74 -8.88
CA ASP A 178 -5.51 -9.19 -7.50
C ASP A 178 -6.47 -10.40 -7.49
N ASN A 179 -7.45 -10.47 -8.40
CA ASN A 179 -8.47 -11.53 -8.43
C ASN A 179 -8.08 -12.75 -9.30
N GLU A 180 -6.85 -12.81 -9.80
CA GLU A 180 -6.40 -13.95 -10.59
C GLU A 180 -6.34 -15.23 -9.72
N GLN A 181 -6.93 -16.32 -10.21
CA GLN A 181 -7.10 -17.55 -9.44
C GLN A 181 -5.76 -18.15 -8.99
N GLY A 182 -4.78 -18.21 -9.88
CA GLY A 182 -3.44 -18.73 -9.58
C GLY A 182 -2.76 -17.93 -8.47
N LEU A 183 -2.83 -16.59 -8.55
CA LEU A 183 -2.30 -15.71 -7.52
C LEU A 183 -3.02 -15.91 -6.18
N GLN A 184 -4.35 -15.97 -6.16
CA GLN A 184 -5.12 -16.17 -4.93
C GLN A 184 -4.80 -17.52 -4.26
N GLN A 185 -4.63 -18.58 -5.06
CA GLN A 185 -4.20 -19.89 -4.56
C GLN A 185 -2.78 -19.84 -3.97
N PHE A 186 -1.86 -19.14 -4.64
CA PHE A 186 -0.52 -18.92 -4.13
C PHE A 186 -0.55 -18.15 -2.80
N LEU A 187 -1.24 -17.01 -2.72
CA LEU A 187 -1.29 -16.20 -1.49
C LEU A 187 -1.93 -16.97 -0.33
N LYS A 188 -2.97 -17.79 -0.60
CA LYS A 188 -3.58 -18.68 0.39
C LYS A 188 -2.56 -19.70 0.90
N SER A 189 -1.85 -20.37 0.01
CA SER A 189 -0.80 -21.35 0.34
C SER A 189 0.34 -20.68 1.11
N ALA A 190 0.70 -19.44 0.75
CA ALA A 190 1.76 -18.71 1.40
C ALA A 190 1.47 -18.41 2.87
N LYS A 191 0.23 -18.00 3.15
CA LYS A 191 -0.23 -17.78 4.52
C LYS A 191 -0.32 -19.08 5.32
N SER A 192 -0.89 -20.15 4.76
CA SER A 192 -1.14 -21.38 5.51
C SER A 192 0.12 -22.24 5.70
N GLN A 193 0.92 -22.43 4.64
CA GLN A 193 2.05 -23.37 4.63
C GLN A 193 3.34 -22.73 5.19
N TRP A 194 3.66 -21.50 4.77
CA TRP A 194 4.92 -20.83 5.14
C TRP A 194 4.76 -19.73 6.20
N GLN A 195 3.52 -19.43 6.60
CA GLN A 195 3.19 -18.38 7.58
C GLN A 195 3.62 -16.98 7.08
N THR A 196 3.58 -16.78 5.76
CA THR A 196 3.87 -15.50 5.12
C THR A 196 2.77 -14.52 5.45
N SER A 197 3.14 -13.33 5.95
CA SER A 197 2.20 -12.23 6.11
C SER A 197 2.04 -11.48 4.79
N VAL A 198 0.81 -11.22 4.36
CA VAL A 198 0.54 -10.43 3.15
C VAL A 198 -0.19 -9.16 3.57
N PHE A 199 0.29 -7.99 3.14
CA PHE A 199 -0.42 -6.73 3.39
C PHE A 199 -0.71 -5.97 2.10
N ASN A 200 -1.77 -5.17 2.18
CA ASN A 200 -2.44 -4.52 1.05
C ASN A 200 -2.99 -5.54 0.06
N GLU A 201 -3.60 -6.60 0.60
CA GLU A 201 -3.99 -7.80 -0.15
C GLU A 201 -4.89 -7.51 -1.35
N LYS A 202 -5.70 -6.45 -1.28
CA LYS A 202 -6.75 -6.16 -2.25
C LYS A 202 -6.82 -4.69 -2.60
N TYR A 203 -7.11 -4.37 -3.86
CA TYR A 203 -7.63 -3.06 -4.24
C TYR A 203 -9.05 -2.84 -3.72
N LEU A 204 -9.22 -1.78 -2.92
CA LEU A 204 -10.53 -1.42 -2.38
C LEU A 204 -11.52 -1.00 -3.48
N ASP A 205 -12.76 -1.46 -3.36
CA ASP A 205 -13.90 -0.97 -4.14
C ASP A 205 -14.60 0.21 -3.43
N LYS A 206 -15.08 1.20 -4.19
CA LYS A 206 -15.72 2.38 -3.59
C LYS A 206 -16.99 2.01 -2.82
N THR A 207 -17.85 1.18 -3.42
CA THR A 207 -19.10 0.77 -2.80
C THR A 207 -18.83 -0.10 -1.58
N GLU A 208 -17.88 -1.05 -1.68
CA GLU A 208 -17.45 -1.89 -0.56
C GLU A 208 -16.98 -1.06 0.64
N VAL A 209 -16.12 -0.05 0.41
CA VAL A 209 -15.63 0.84 1.46
C VAL A 209 -16.77 1.59 2.15
N PHE A 210 -17.65 2.21 1.37
CA PHE A 210 -18.75 3.00 1.93
C PHE A 210 -19.78 2.11 2.66
N GLN A 211 -20.05 0.91 2.14
CA GLN A 211 -20.92 -0.06 2.80
C GLN A 211 -20.31 -0.57 4.11
N ALA A 212 -19.02 -0.92 4.11
CA ALA A 212 -18.32 -1.39 5.30
C ALA A 212 -18.31 -0.31 6.40
N LEU A 213 -17.97 0.94 6.05
CA LEU A 213 -17.87 2.04 7.01
C LEU A 213 -19.22 2.54 7.54
N ARG A 214 -20.34 2.29 6.83
CA ARG A 214 -21.69 2.57 7.35
C ARG A 214 -21.99 1.81 8.63
N HIS A 215 -21.37 0.65 8.81
CA HIS A 215 -21.52 -0.18 10.01
C HIS A 215 -20.44 0.09 11.07
N HIS A 216 -19.64 1.16 10.91
CA HIS A 216 -18.64 1.60 11.88
C HIS A 216 -19.07 2.93 12.51
N THR A 217 -19.49 2.88 13.78
CA THR A 217 -20.12 3.97 14.53
C THR A 217 -19.35 5.29 14.46
N GLU A 218 -18.02 5.26 14.55
CA GLU A 218 -17.22 6.50 14.53
C GLU A 218 -17.00 7.04 13.12
N SER A 219 -17.01 6.17 12.10
CA SER A 219 -16.69 6.55 10.71
C SER A 219 -17.90 7.06 9.94
N ILE A 220 -19.10 6.61 10.30
CA ILE A 220 -20.35 6.93 9.58
C ILE A 220 -20.56 8.44 9.40
N ARG A 221 -20.11 9.26 10.37
CA ARG A 221 -20.27 10.71 10.32
C ARG A 221 -19.48 11.40 9.20
N TYR A 222 -18.42 10.76 8.71
CA TYR A 222 -17.60 11.25 7.60
C TYR A 222 -18.15 10.81 6.23
N LEU A 223 -19.17 9.95 6.17
CA LEU A 223 -19.65 9.41 4.91
C LEU A 223 -20.69 10.33 4.29
N PRO A 224 -20.48 10.84 3.05
CA PRO A 224 -21.59 11.34 2.26
C PRO A 224 -22.60 10.24 1.95
N GLU A 225 -23.89 10.60 1.83
CA GLU A 225 -24.90 9.64 1.36
C GLU A 225 -24.47 9.07 0.00
N SER A 226 -24.32 7.74 -0.06
CA SER A 226 -23.74 7.03 -1.20
C SER A 226 -24.40 5.67 -1.38
N HIS A 227 -24.81 5.32 -2.58
CA HIS A 227 -25.46 4.04 -2.85
C HIS A 227 -24.90 3.40 -4.13
N SER A 228 -24.92 2.07 -4.20
CA SER A 228 -24.70 1.38 -5.48
C SER A 228 -25.84 1.75 -6.42
N CYS A 229 -25.53 2.24 -7.63
CA CYS A 229 -26.49 2.61 -8.65
C CYS A 229 -27.09 1.34 -9.27
N GLN A 230 -28.27 0.93 -8.82
CA GLN A 230 -28.92 -0.29 -9.30
C GLN A 230 -29.89 -0.03 -10.46
N ASN A 231 -30.54 1.13 -10.47
CA ASN A 231 -31.55 1.47 -11.46
C ASN A 231 -31.76 2.99 -11.58
N LEU A 232 -32.50 3.39 -12.61
CA LEU A 232 -32.81 4.81 -12.88
C LEU A 232 -33.71 5.44 -11.80
N ALA A 233 -34.57 4.66 -11.12
CA ALA A 233 -35.43 5.17 -10.07
C ALA A 233 -34.62 5.68 -8.87
N GLN A 234 -33.58 4.94 -8.48
CA GLN A 234 -32.66 5.35 -7.43
C GLN A 234 -31.87 6.61 -7.81
N LEU A 235 -31.42 6.71 -9.07
CA LEU A 235 -30.78 7.92 -9.59
C LEU A 235 -31.74 9.11 -9.56
N LYS A 236 -32.99 8.92 -9.99
CA LYS A 236 -34.04 9.95 -9.94
C LYS A 236 -34.25 10.43 -8.51
N SER A 237 -34.39 9.51 -7.56
CA SER A 237 -34.56 9.82 -6.13
C SER A 237 -33.40 10.67 -5.59
N MET A 238 -32.15 10.29 -5.87
CA MET A 238 -30.97 11.06 -5.46
C MET A 238 -30.93 12.46 -6.10
N CYS A 239 -31.28 12.58 -7.38
CA CYS A 239 -31.34 13.86 -8.10
C CYS A 239 -32.50 14.76 -7.64
N THR A 240 -33.59 14.17 -7.13
CA THR A 240 -34.68 14.93 -6.51
C THR A 240 -34.26 15.45 -5.14
N LYS A 241 -33.62 14.60 -4.33
CA LYS A 241 -33.18 14.92 -2.97
C LYS A 241 -32.03 15.93 -2.94
N TYR A 242 -31.06 15.80 -3.84
CA TYR A 242 -29.85 16.62 -3.86
C TYR A 242 -29.73 17.42 -5.16
N ARG A 243 -29.40 18.71 -5.03
CA ARG A 243 -29.17 19.59 -6.18
C ARG A 243 -27.99 19.13 -7.05
N VAL A 244 -26.99 18.49 -6.46
CA VAL A 244 -25.83 17.93 -7.16
C VAL A 244 -25.67 16.48 -6.75
N VAL A 245 -25.46 15.60 -7.71
CA VAL A 245 -25.22 14.17 -7.53
C VAL A 245 -24.03 13.75 -8.39
N PHE A 246 -23.17 12.90 -7.84
CA PHE A 246 -22.06 12.30 -8.57
C PHE A 246 -22.36 10.83 -8.89
N LEU A 247 -22.21 10.45 -10.15
CA LEU A 247 -22.08 9.06 -10.56
C LEU A 247 -20.60 8.74 -10.74
N LYS A 248 -20.09 7.82 -9.93
CA LYS A 248 -18.69 7.42 -9.89
C LYS A 248 -18.56 5.96 -10.30
N PRO A 249 -17.75 5.60 -11.32
CA PRO A 249 -17.46 4.20 -11.60
C PRO A 249 -16.88 3.51 -10.36
N ILE A 250 -17.38 2.32 -10.03
CA ILE A 250 -16.83 1.54 -8.89
C ILE A 250 -15.36 1.19 -9.15
N THR A 251 -15.06 0.86 -10.41
CA THR A 251 -13.74 0.49 -10.92
C THR A 251 -13.15 1.61 -11.77
N GLY A 252 -12.67 2.65 -11.12
CA GLY A 252 -12.01 3.77 -11.78
C GLY A 252 -10.97 4.43 -10.88
N SER A 253 -9.93 5.00 -11.49
CA SER A 253 -8.89 5.77 -10.83
C SER A 253 -8.83 7.18 -11.43
N LEU A 254 -8.13 8.08 -10.73
CA LEU A 254 -7.81 9.43 -11.23
C LEU A 254 -9.02 10.32 -11.55
N GLY A 255 -10.21 9.99 -11.04
CA GLY A 255 -11.46 10.72 -11.32
C GLY A 255 -12.02 10.52 -12.73
N LYS A 256 -11.45 9.60 -13.53
CA LYS A 256 -11.93 9.32 -14.89
C LYS A 256 -13.33 8.73 -14.87
N GLY A 257 -14.20 9.23 -15.74
CA GLY A 257 -15.57 8.70 -15.92
C GLY A 257 -16.55 9.12 -14.83
N ILE A 258 -16.17 10.03 -13.93
CA ILE A 258 -17.11 10.63 -12.98
C ILE A 258 -18.03 11.59 -13.73
N LEU A 259 -19.33 11.41 -13.54
CA LEU A 259 -20.36 12.35 -14.01
C LEU A 259 -20.86 13.16 -12.81
N ARG A 260 -20.86 14.48 -12.95
CA ARG A 260 -21.49 15.41 -12.02
C ARG A 260 -22.81 15.86 -12.63
N ILE A 261 -23.91 15.41 -12.04
CA ILE A 261 -25.27 15.77 -12.42
C ILE A 261 -25.72 16.92 -11.52
N SER A 262 -26.12 18.04 -12.11
CA SER A 262 -26.61 19.21 -11.38
C SER A 262 -28.04 19.53 -11.83
N ARG A 263 -28.97 19.66 -10.89
CA ARG A 263 -30.31 20.16 -11.17
C ARG A 263 -30.26 21.67 -11.41
N THR A 264 -30.79 22.11 -12.54
CA THR A 264 -30.93 23.52 -12.94
C THR A 264 -32.40 23.93 -12.85
N GLN A 265 -32.73 25.19 -13.14
CA GLN A 265 -34.12 25.65 -13.23
C GLN A 265 -34.86 25.02 -14.43
N SER A 266 -34.13 24.76 -15.53
CA SER A 266 -34.65 24.25 -16.79
C SER A 266 -34.45 22.75 -17.02
N GLY A 267 -33.99 22.00 -16.00
CA GLY A 267 -33.74 20.57 -16.09
C GLY A 267 -32.45 20.12 -15.38
N TYR A 268 -31.53 19.53 -16.14
CA TYR A 268 -30.29 18.95 -15.63
C TYR A 268 -29.08 19.31 -16.49
N GLN A 269 -27.94 19.52 -15.83
CA GLN A 269 -26.64 19.62 -16.47
C GLN A 269 -25.75 18.46 -16.04
N VAL A 270 -25.10 17.80 -17.00
CA VAL A 270 -24.10 16.76 -16.75
C VAL A 270 -22.74 17.28 -17.14
N ALA A 271 -21.81 17.28 -16.18
CA ALA A 271 -20.41 17.51 -16.43
C ALA A 271 -19.63 16.19 -16.33
N SER A 272 -18.87 15.84 -17.36
CA SER A 272 -18.02 14.64 -17.37
C SER A 272 -16.54 15.03 -17.18
N SER A 273 -15.85 14.35 -16.25
CA SER A 273 -14.40 14.51 -16.12
C SER A 273 -13.70 13.67 -17.20
N ALA A 274 -13.05 14.34 -18.14
CA ALA A 274 -12.18 13.74 -19.14
C ALA A 274 -10.72 14.17 -18.92
N VAL A 275 -9.80 13.50 -19.63
CA VAL A 275 -8.38 13.88 -19.63
C VAL A 275 -8.22 15.31 -20.19
N VAL A 276 -8.98 15.65 -21.24
CA VAL A 276 -8.96 16.94 -21.96
C VAL A 276 -10.04 17.91 -21.44
N GLY A 277 -10.14 18.08 -20.12
CA GLY A 277 -11.05 19.05 -19.50
C GLY A 277 -12.42 18.49 -19.12
N VAL A 278 -13.41 19.37 -19.01
CA VAL A 278 -14.78 19.04 -18.58
C VAL A 278 -15.74 19.32 -19.72
N THR A 279 -16.41 18.29 -20.22
CA THR A 279 -17.54 18.46 -21.14
C THR A 279 -18.81 18.68 -20.33
N LYS A 280 -19.65 19.62 -20.78
CA LYS A 280 -20.95 19.91 -20.17
C LYS A 280 -22.05 19.66 -21.20
N GLN A 281 -23.12 19.00 -20.79
CA GLN A 281 -24.31 18.76 -21.59
C GLN A 281 -25.54 19.09 -20.76
N GLU A 282 -26.56 19.65 -21.40
CA GLU A 282 -27.82 20.02 -20.75
C GLU A 282 -28.96 19.14 -21.24
N TYR A 283 -29.91 18.88 -20.36
CA TYR A 283 -31.07 18.05 -20.59
C TYR A 283 -32.29 18.71 -19.99
N THR A 284 -33.35 18.86 -20.77
CA THR A 284 -34.59 19.53 -20.37
C THR A 284 -35.39 18.75 -19.33
N SER A 285 -35.14 17.45 -19.18
CA SER A 285 -35.84 16.58 -18.22
C SER A 285 -34.97 15.44 -17.70
N PHE A 286 -35.41 14.79 -16.61
CA PHE A 286 -34.74 13.60 -16.11
C PHE A 286 -34.79 12.44 -17.13
N ASN A 287 -35.87 12.32 -17.90
CA ASN A 287 -36.00 11.26 -18.90
C ASN A 287 -34.98 11.42 -20.04
N ALA A 288 -34.75 12.66 -20.50
CA ALA A 288 -33.72 12.96 -21.50
C ALA A 288 -32.32 12.66 -20.97
N LEU A 289 -32.03 13.06 -19.72
CA LEU A 289 -30.79 12.70 -19.03
C LEU A 289 -30.61 11.17 -18.94
N ALA A 290 -31.64 10.47 -18.47
CA ALA A 290 -31.61 9.03 -18.26
C ALA A 290 -31.36 8.27 -19.57
N ALA A 291 -32.00 8.69 -20.66
CA ALA A 291 -31.76 8.14 -21.99
C ALA A 291 -30.29 8.29 -22.40
N ALA A 292 -29.73 9.49 -22.24
CA ALA A 292 -28.35 9.80 -22.65
C ALA A 292 -27.28 9.02 -21.87
N ILE A 293 -27.51 8.71 -20.60
CA ILE A 293 -26.54 7.96 -19.77
C ILE A 293 -26.84 6.47 -19.65
N SER A 294 -27.97 6.00 -20.19
CA SER A 294 -28.43 4.61 -20.05
C SER A 294 -27.38 3.60 -20.53
N GLY A 295 -26.74 3.84 -21.67
CA GLY A 295 -25.68 2.96 -22.20
C GLY A 295 -24.47 2.86 -21.27
N LYS A 296 -24.09 3.96 -20.60
CA LYS A 296 -23.01 3.95 -19.59
C LYS A 296 -23.44 3.13 -18.36
N LEU A 297 -24.67 3.33 -17.88
CA LEU A 297 -25.19 2.58 -16.73
C LEU A 297 -25.35 1.08 -17.02
N LYS A 298 -25.68 0.69 -18.26
CA LYS A 298 -25.77 -0.72 -18.68
C LYS A 298 -24.40 -1.38 -18.79
N SER A 299 -23.37 -0.66 -19.22
CA SER A 299 -22.02 -1.20 -19.46
C SER A 299 -21.12 -1.21 -18.23
N GLY A 300 -21.52 -0.58 -17.12
CA GLY A 300 -20.66 -0.46 -15.95
C GLY A 300 -21.42 -0.28 -14.64
N LYS A 301 -20.75 -0.63 -13.54
CA LYS A 301 -21.27 -0.43 -12.19
C LYS A 301 -20.84 0.94 -11.66
N PHE A 302 -21.78 1.67 -11.06
CA PHE A 302 -21.57 3.00 -10.52
C PHE A 302 -21.99 3.09 -9.06
N GLN A 303 -21.35 3.99 -8.31
CA GLN A 303 -21.83 4.52 -7.05
C GLN A 303 -22.48 5.90 -7.31
N ILE A 304 -23.69 6.10 -6.82
CA ILE A 304 -24.36 7.40 -6.74
C ILE A 304 -23.96 8.02 -5.40
N GLN A 305 -23.55 9.29 -5.39
CA GLN A 305 -23.14 9.99 -4.17
C GLN A 305 -23.66 11.42 -4.16
N GLN A 306 -24.09 11.91 -2.99
CA GLN A 306 -24.49 13.31 -2.83
C GLN A 306 -23.33 14.26 -3.20
N GLY A 307 -23.67 15.41 -3.80
CA GLY A 307 -22.73 16.50 -3.99
C GLY A 307 -22.45 17.22 -2.67
N LEU A 308 -21.21 17.67 -2.50
CA LEU A 308 -20.75 18.39 -1.30
C LEU A 308 -20.38 19.83 -1.66
N ASN A 309 -20.74 20.78 -0.79
CA ASN A 309 -20.35 22.18 -0.94
C ASN A 309 -18.96 22.42 -0.35
N LEU A 310 -17.94 21.90 -1.03
CA LEU A 310 -16.55 21.92 -0.56
C LEU A 310 -15.99 23.34 -0.44
N ILE A 311 -15.02 23.52 0.46
CA ILE A 311 -14.19 24.71 0.49
C ILE A 311 -13.43 24.87 -0.83
N LYS A 312 -13.16 26.13 -1.16
CA LYS A 312 -12.48 26.55 -2.38
C LYS A 312 -11.39 27.55 -2.04
N VAL A 313 -10.29 27.50 -2.81
CA VAL A 313 -9.25 28.54 -2.85
C VAL A 313 -9.28 29.16 -4.24
N GLY A 314 -9.55 30.46 -4.33
CA GLY A 314 -9.70 31.14 -5.62
C GLY A 314 -10.74 30.47 -6.53
N GLY A 315 -11.89 30.06 -5.96
CA GLY A 315 -12.98 29.39 -6.69
C GLY A 315 -12.74 27.91 -7.02
N LYS A 316 -11.54 27.36 -6.75
CA LYS A 316 -11.17 25.98 -7.08
C LYS A 316 -11.37 25.06 -5.86
N PRO A 317 -12.05 23.91 -6.01
CA PRO A 317 -12.29 22.99 -4.89
C PRO A 317 -10.99 22.41 -4.33
N VAL A 318 -11.00 22.14 -3.03
CA VAL A 318 -9.88 21.57 -2.29
C VAL A 318 -10.27 20.21 -1.70
N ASP A 319 -9.36 19.25 -1.78
CA ASP A 319 -9.39 18.03 -0.97
C ASP A 319 -8.08 17.84 -0.19
N PHE A 320 -8.04 16.84 0.68
CA PHE A 320 -6.89 16.51 1.52
C PHE A 320 -6.55 15.03 1.37
N ARG A 321 -5.35 14.72 0.89
CA ARG A 321 -4.82 13.35 0.83
C ARG A 321 -4.04 13.07 2.10
N ALA A 322 -4.57 12.19 2.95
CA ALA A 322 -3.84 11.61 4.06
C ALA A 322 -3.17 10.28 3.62
N LEU A 323 -1.87 10.15 3.83
CA LEU A 323 -1.18 8.86 3.80
C LEU A 323 -1.11 8.32 5.22
N VAL A 324 -1.81 7.23 5.48
CA VAL A 324 -1.76 6.49 6.76
C VAL A 324 -1.05 5.16 6.57
N GLN A 325 -0.19 4.82 7.51
CA GLN A 325 0.60 3.59 7.48
C GLN A 325 0.67 2.99 8.87
N LYS A 326 0.66 1.67 8.96
CA LYS A 326 0.94 1.00 10.22
C LYS A 326 2.42 1.12 10.57
N ASN A 327 2.70 1.32 11.85
CA ASN A 327 4.05 1.44 12.35
C ASN A 327 4.62 0.11 12.86
N ILE A 328 5.86 0.14 13.37
CA ILE A 328 6.54 -1.01 13.99
C ILE A 328 5.78 -1.61 15.19
N SER A 329 4.79 -0.90 15.73
CA SER A 329 3.92 -1.35 16.82
C SER A 329 2.50 -1.70 16.34
N ASN A 330 2.30 -1.89 15.02
CA ASN A 330 1.02 -2.23 14.41
C ASN A 330 -0.10 -1.21 14.66
N ARG A 331 0.26 0.05 14.88
CA ARG A 331 -0.71 1.15 15.03
C ARG A 331 -0.74 2.00 13.77
N TRP A 332 -1.93 2.36 13.32
CA TRP A 332 -2.10 3.37 12.28
C TRP A 332 -1.48 4.69 12.71
N LYS A 333 -0.61 5.25 11.87
CA LYS A 333 0.00 6.55 12.04
C LYS A 333 -0.18 7.36 10.76
N ILE A 334 -0.32 8.66 10.90
CA ILE A 334 -0.34 9.58 9.76
C ILE A 334 1.11 9.85 9.35
N THR A 335 1.44 9.50 8.11
CA THR A 335 2.75 9.77 7.52
C THR A 335 2.78 11.17 6.90
N SER A 336 1.69 11.57 6.23
CA SER A 336 1.53 12.91 5.69
C SER A 336 0.06 13.24 5.47
N ILE A 337 -0.28 14.54 5.50
CA ILE A 337 -1.51 15.07 4.93
C ILE A 337 -1.14 16.25 4.06
N VAL A 338 -1.54 16.20 2.79
CA VAL A 338 -1.36 17.30 1.85
C VAL A 338 -2.71 17.79 1.34
N ALA A 339 -2.84 19.10 1.16
CA ALA A 339 -4.00 19.69 0.53
C ALA A 339 -3.78 19.71 -0.99
N ARG A 340 -4.82 19.36 -1.76
CA ARG A 340 -4.79 19.40 -3.23
C ARG A 340 -5.88 20.36 -3.73
N THR A 341 -5.48 21.37 -4.48
CA THR A 341 -6.41 22.32 -5.11
C THR A 341 -6.62 21.91 -6.56
N ALA A 342 -7.86 21.86 -7.03
CA ALA A 342 -8.15 21.43 -8.39
C ALA A 342 -7.59 22.36 -9.48
N GLY A 343 -7.30 21.77 -10.64
CA GLY A 343 -6.94 22.52 -11.85
C GLY A 343 -8.10 23.42 -12.32
N ILE A 344 -7.77 24.38 -13.20
CA ILE A 344 -8.76 25.32 -13.77
C ILE A 344 -9.90 24.54 -14.44
N ASN A 345 -11.15 24.96 -14.18
CA ASN A 345 -12.38 24.36 -14.73
C ASN A 345 -12.58 22.86 -14.42
N ARG A 346 -11.93 22.32 -13.38
CA ARG A 346 -12.13 20.93 -12.94
C ARG A 346 -12.86 20.85 -11.60
N PHE A 347 -13.70 19.82 -11.47
CA PHE A 347 -14.38 19.48 -10.23
C PHE A 347 -13.69 18.34 -9.46
N VAL A 348 -12.57 17.82 -9.97
CA VAL A 348 -11.72 16.81 -9.33
C VAL A 348 -10.34 17.41 -9.09
N SER A 349 -9.86 17.34 -7.85
CA SER A 349 -8.59 17.91 -7.37
C SER A 349 -7.37 17.01 -7.54
N ASN A 350 -7.47 15.99 -8.39
CA ASN A 350 -6.38 15.05 -8.60
C ASN A 350 -5.18 15.75 -9.27
N ILE A 351 -3.97 15.55 -8.72
CA ILE A 351 -2.70 16.10 -9.26
C ILE A 351 -2.50 15.67 -10.72
N ALA A 352 -2.86 14.43 -11.06
CA ALA A 352 -2.79 13.92 -12.44
C ALA A 352 -3.73 14.66 -13.41
N GLN A 353 -4.66 15.46 -12.90
CA GLN A 353 -5.54 16.34 -13.66
C GLN A 353 -5.15 17.83 -13.54
N GLY A 354 -3.92 18.15 -13.15
CA GLY A 354 -3.41 19.53 -13.08
C GLY A 354 -3.71 20.26 -11.78
N GLY A 355 -3.95 19.52 -10.68
CA GLY A 355 -4.09 20.10 -9.35
C GLY A 355 -2.74 20.50 -8.73
N THR A 356 -2.76 21.44 -7.77
CA THR A 356 -1.57 21.89 -7.02
C THR A 356 -1.56 21.35 -5.60
N VAL A 357 -0.37 21.16 -5.02
CA VAL A 357 -0.18 20.63 -3.66
C VAL A 357 0.24 21.74 -2.70
N GLY A 358 -0.33 21.76 -1.49
CA GLY A 358 0.02 22.70 -0.43
C GLY A 358 -0.11 22.11 0.97
N SER A 359 0.33 22.86 1.97
CA SER A 359 0.13 22.50 3.38
C SER A 359 -1.34 22.67 3.77
N VAL A 360 -1.81 21.87 4.74
CA VAL A 360 -3.20 21.96 5.25
C VAL A 360 -3.48 23.37 5.77
N GLY A 361 -2.62 23.90 6.65
CA GLY A 361 -2.81 25.23 7.25
C GLY A 361 -2.83 26.35 6.21
N GLY A 362 -1.88 26.35 5.27
CA GLY A 362 -1.81 27.38 4.23
C GLY A 362 -3.02 27.36 3.29
N THR A 363 -3.49 26.18 2.90
CA THR A 363 -4.64 26.04 2.01
C THR A 363 -5.95 26.42 2.70
N VAL A 364 -6.16 25.99 3.95
CA VAL A 364 -7.34 26.36 4.75
C VAL A 364 -7.34 27.87 5.07
N GLY A 365 -6.16 28.45 5.35
CA GLY A 365 -6.00 29.90 5.55
C GLY A 365 -6.53 30.72 4.37
N LYS A 366 -6.32 30.25 3.15
CA LYS A 366 -6.74 30.91 1.90
C LYS A 366 -8.14 30.52 1.42
N SER A 367 -8.83 29.61 2.10
CA SER A 367 -10.12 29.09 1.63
C SER A 367 -11.31 29.92 2.11
N ASN A 368 -12.44 29.76 1.44
CA ASN A 368 -13.75 30.31 1.82
C ASN A 368 -14.46 29.51 2.94
N LEU A 369 -13.71 29.01 3.94
CA LEU A 369 -14.34 28.34 5.09
C LEU A 369 -15.05 29.40 5.94
N ASN A 370 -16.33 29.19 6.26
CA ASN A 370 -17.15 30.16 7.00
C ASN A 370 -16.82 30.20 8.50
N GLY A 371 -16.35 29.08 9.05
CA GLY A 371 -16.09 28.92 10.48
C GLY A 371 -14.61 28.98 10.88
N ASN A 372 -14.35 28.59 12.14
CA ASN A 372 -13.00 28.57 12.69
C ASN A 372 -12.08 27.62 11.92
N LYS A 373 -10.96 28.17 11.43
CA LYS A 373 -9.91 27.45 10.71
C LYS A 373 -8.95 26.71 11.64
N ASN A 374 -8.93 27.06 12.93
CA ASN A 374 -8.09 26.41 13.93
C ASN A 374 -8.49 24.95 14.14
N GLY A 375 -7.49 24.09 14.37
CA GLY A 375 -7.71 22.67 14.63
C GLY A 375 -8.19 21.83 13.43
N VAL A 376 -8.38 22.40 12.22
CA VAL A 376 -8.74 21.63 11.01
C VAL A 376 -7.76 20.50 10.74
N SER A 377 -6.46 20.75 10.89
CA SER A 377 -5.43 19.71 10.73
C SER A 377 -5.61 18.56 11.72
N ALA A 378 -5.84 18.84 13.01
CA ALA A 378 -6.09 17.81 14.02
C ALA A 378 -7.37 17.01 13.75
N ARG A 379 -8.43 17.68 13.28
CA ARG A 379 -9.68 17.02 12.88
C ARG A 379 -9.51 16.11 11.65
N LEU A 380 -8.74 16.54 10.66
CA LEU A 380 -8.37 15.71 9.49
C LEU A 380 -7.53 14.51 9.91
N HIS A 381 -6.57 14.68 10.82
CA HIS A 381 -5.80 13.59 11.41
C HIS A 381 -6.71 12.56 12.09
N LYS A 382 -7.62 13.01 12.97
CA LYS A 382 -8.57 12.13 13.64
C LYS A 382 -9.46 11.39 12.65
N ALA A 383 -10.01 12.09 11.66
CA ALA A 383 -10.86 11.49 10.63
C ALA A 383 -10.13 10.39 9.85
N ALA A 384 -8.91 10.66 9.37
CA ALA A 384 -8.12 9.69 8.62
C ALA A 384 -7.80 8.43 9.45
N LEU A 385 -7.41 8.58 10.72
CA LEU A 385 -7.15 7.43 11.61
C LEU A 385 -8.42 6.64 11.93
N THR A 386 -9.54 7.33 12.17
CA THR A 386 -10.85 6.69 12.43
C THR A 386 -11.29 5.87 11.22
N ILE A 387 -11.14 6.42 10.01
CA ILE A 387 -11.47 5.73 8.77
C ILE A 387 -10.53 4.53 8.55
N ALA A 388 -9.23 4.66 8.80
CA ALA A 388 -8.28 3.55 8.69
C ALA A 388 -8.65 2.38 9.63
N SER A 389 -9.00 2.69 10.88
CA SER A 389 -9.51 1.72 11.86
C SER A 389 -10.82 1.08 11.39
N GLY A 390 -11.75 1.88 10.84
CA GLY A 390 -12.99 1.37 10.27
C GLY A 390 -12.77 0.41 9.10
N ILE A 391 -11.80 0.69 8.22
CA ILE A 391 -11.43 -0.20 7.12
C ILE A 391 -10.88 -1.52 7.66
N GLU A 392 -9.94 -1.45 8.59
CA GLU A 392 -9.33 -2.63 9.21
C GLU A 392 -10.35 -3.52 9.92
N THR A 393 -11.32 -2.93 10.62
CA THR A 393 -12.32 -3.68 11.41
C THR A 393 -13.47 -4.22 10.58
N LYS A 394 -13.77 -3.63 9.42
CA LYS A 394 -14.97 -3.97 8.62
C LYS A 394 -14.68 -4.66 7.30
N ILE A 395 -13.44 -4.65 6.82
CA ILE A 395 -13.05 -5.30 5.57
C ILE A 395 -12.10 -6.46 5.88
N PRO A 396 -12.43 -7.71 5.52
CA PRO A 396 -11.69 -8.92 5.93
C PRO A 396 -10.42 -9.14 5.09
N TYR A 397 -9.61 -8.09 4.94
CA TYR A 397 -8.32 -8.12 4.25
C TYR A 397 -7.31 -7.29 5.03
N HIS A 398 -6.05 -7.70 4.96
CA HIS A 398 -5.00 -7.02 5.71
C HIS A 398 -4.41 -5.82 4.95
N PHE A 399 -4.40 -4.65 5.59
CA PHE A 399 -3.85 -3.40 5.05
C PHE A 399 -2.75 -2.84 5.96
N GLY A 400 -1.64 -2.42 5.36
CA GLY A 400 -0.52 -1.75 6.05
C GLY A 400 -0.33 -0.30 5.64
N GLU A 401 -0.92 0.13 4.53
CA GLU A 401 -1.00 1.54 4.12
C GLU A 401 -2.33 1.85 3.44
N LEU A 402 -2.82 3.08 3.61
CA LEU A 402 -3.97 3.62 2.88
C LEU A 402 -3.69 5.07 2.48
N GLY A 403 -4.10 5.45 1.28
CA GLY A 403 -4.31 6.84 0.89
C GLY A 403 -5.78 7.20 1.09
N ILE A 404 -6.08 8.10 2.02
CA ILE A 404 -7.44 8.51 2.35
C ILE A 404 -7.65 9.93 1.81
N ASP A 405 -8.60 10.09 0.91
CA ASP A 405 -9.04 11.39 0.39
C ASP A 405 -10.18 11.93 1.23
N LEU A 406 -9.91 13.03 1.92
CA LEU A 406 -10.87 13.76 2.72
C LEU A 406 -11.23 15.08 2.05
N ALA A 407 -12.37 15.63 2.39
CA ALA A 407 -12.76 16.98 2.01
C ALA A 407 -13.31 17.74 3.22
N LEU A 408 -13.28 19.06 3.13
CA LEU A 408 -13.90 19.96 4.10
C LEU A 408 -14.98 20.76 3.35
N ASP A 409 -16.19 20.81 3.87
CA ASP A 409 -17.22 21.71 3.36
C ASP A 409 -17.13 23.11 3.99
N GLN A 410 -17.90 24.05 3.44
CA GLN A 410 -17.90 25.45 3.88
C GLN A 410 -18.37 25.64 5.33
N ASP A 411 -19.12 24.67 5.86
CA ASP A 411 -19.59 24.63 7.24
C ASP A 411 -18.58 23.96 8.20
N GLY A 412 -17.45 23.49 7.66
CA GLY A 412 -16.35 22.91 8.43
C GLY A 412 -16.53 21.44 8.78
N ARG A 413 -17.45 20.73 8.13
CA ARG A 413 -17.62 19.28 8.26
C ARG A 413 -16.68 18.54 7.33
N ILE A 414 -16.08 17.47 7.85
CA ILE A 414 -15.14 16.62 7.13
C ILE A 414 -15.90 15.45 6.49
N TRP A 415 -15.55 15.17 5.24
CA TRP A 415 -16.14 14.10 4.45
C TRP A 415 -15.06 13.17 3.88
N LEU A 416 -15.36 11.88 3.79
CA LEU A 416 -14.59 10.91 3.04
C LEU A 416 -14.99 10.97 1.55
N LEU A 417 -14.01 11.12 0.67
CA LEU A 417 -14.20 11.06 -0.78
C LEU A 417 -13.85 9.68 -1.36
N GLU A 418 -12.70 9.14 -0.97
CA GLU A 418 -12.15 7.87 -1.49
C GLU A 418 -11.10 7.30 -0.54
N VAL A 419 -10.96 5.96 -0.52
CA VAL A 419 -9.83 5.26 0.11
C VAL A 419 -9.12 4.43 -0.94
N ASN A 420 -7.79 4.51 -0.97
CA ASN A 420 -6.94 3.75 -1.87
C ASN A 420 -5.98 2.88 -1.05
N SER A 421 -6.01 1.56 -1.24
CA SER A 421 -5.15 0.62 -0.53
C SER A 421 -3.76 0.47 -1.12
N LYS A 422 -3.46 1.03 -2.29
CA LYS A 422 -2.14 0.95 -2.94
C LYS A 422 -1.76 2.33 -3.51
N PRO A 423 -1.56 3.34 -2.63
CA PRO A 423 -1.33 4.73 -3.06
C PRO A 423 -0.11 4.86 -3.97
N SER A 424 -0.14 5.81 -4.92
CA SER A 424 0.96 6.04 -5.88
C SER A 424 2.31 6.26 -5.17
N LYS A 425 3.39 5.82 -5.81
CA LYS A 425 4.78 5.99 -5.33
C LYS A 425 5.62 6.91 -6.22
N ASN A 426 4.99 7.52 -7.22
CA ASN A 426 5.62 8.32 -8.28
C ASN A 426 6.04 9.74 -7.85
N ASP A 427 5.97 10.06 -6.55
CA ASP A 427 6.36 11.39 -6.07
C ASP A 427 7.87 11.59 -6.26
N SER A 428 8.22 12.30 -7.33
CA SER A 428 9.51 12.94 -7.56
C SER A 428 9.62 14.23 -6.74
N SER A 429 9.03 14.30 -5.55
CA SER A 429 9.23 15.45 -4.67
C SER A 429 10.73 15.59 -4.46
N THR A 430 11.26 16.71 -4.93
CA THR A 430 12.65 17.17 -4.99
C THR A 430 13.32 17.33 -3.62
N LEU A 431 12.89 16.56 -2.61
CA LEU A 431 13.51 16.47 -1.31
C LEU A 431 14.68 15.49 -1.42
N SER A 432 15.87 16.03 -1.72
CA SER A 432 17.20 15.41 -1.69
C SER A 432 17.25 13.92 -2.07
N GLN A 433 17.77 13.60 -3.25
CA GLN A 433 17.98 12.24 -3.73
C GLN A 433 18.79 11.30 -2.78
N SER A 434 19.30 11.80 -1.66
CA SER A 434 20.07 11.04 -0.67
C SER A 434 19.27 10.48 0.52
N ALA A 435 18.05 10.96 0.81
CA ALA A 435 17.34 10.59 2.03
C ALA A 435 16.11 9.69 1.78
N ILE A 436 16.10 8.51 2.40
CA ILE A 436 14.94 7.61 2.38
C ILE A 436 13.73 8.33 3.02
N ARG A 437 12.65 8.48 2.25
CA ARG A 437 11.43 9.16 2.73
C ARG A 437 10.76 8.41 3.90
N PRO A 438 10.09 9.14 4.81
CA PRO A 438 9.40 8.53 5.96
C PRO A 438 8.42 7.42 5.58
N SER A 439 7.73 7.57 4.44
CA SER A 439 6.75 6.58 3.98
C SER A 439 7.36 5.24 3.60
N VAL A 440 8.59 5.22 3.10
CA VAL A 440 9.33 3.99 2.80
C VAL A 440 9.80 3.33 4.08
N LYS A 441 10.39 4.12 5.00
CA LYS A 441 10.83 3.61 6.32
C LYS A 441 9.68 2.92 7.04
N GLN A 442 8.49 3.51 7.00
CA GLN A 442 7.32 2.96 7.68
C GLN A 442 6.87 1.61 7.11
N VAL A 443 6.95 1.41 5.79
CA VAL A 443 6.67 0.12 5.13
C VAL A 443 7.62 -0.97 5.62
N VAL A 444 8.93 -0.71 5.64
CA VAL A 444 9.93 -1.69 6.08
C VAL A 444 9.78 -2.01 7.55
N GLN A 445 9.54 -1.01 8.39
CA GLN A 445 9.26 -1.19 9.81
C GLN A 445 7.99 -2.02 10.04
N TYR A 446 6.95 -1.83 9.24
CA TYR A 446 5.75 -2.64 9.36
C TYR A 446 5.98 -4.09 8.91
N ALA A 447 6.70 -4.31 7.82
CA ALA A 447 7.10 -5.65 7.40
C ALA A 447 7.93 -6.36 8.49
N ARG A 448 8.81 -5.63 9.17
CA ARG A 448 9.55 -6.15 10.33
C ARG A 448 8.64 -6.57 11.48
N TYR A 449 7.62 -5.76 11.80
CA TYR A 449 6.62 -6.12 12.80
C TYR A 449 5.91 -7.44 12.41
N LEU A 450 5.43 -7.55 11.16
CA LEU A 450 4.72 -8.74 10.66
C LEU A 450 5.60 -9.99 10.71
N ALA A 451 6.86 -9.87 10.30
CA ALA A 451 7.82 -10.97 10.37
C ALA A 451 8.25 -11.31 11.81
N SER A 452 7.94 -10.46 12.80
CA SER A 452 8.46 -10.52 14.16
C SER A 452 10.00 -10.47 14.22
N LEU A 453 10.66 -9.71 13.33
CA LEU A 453 12.14 -9.62 13.20
C LEU A 453 12.73 -8.22 13.46
#